data_AF-A0A7C5HA08-F1
#
_entry.id   AF-A0A7C5HA08-F1
#
_cell.length_a   1.000
_cell.length_b   1.000
_cell.length_c   1.000
_cell.angle_alpha   90.00
_cell.angle_beta   90.00
_cell.angle_gamma   90.00
#
_symmetry.space_group_name_H-M   'P 1'
#
loop_
_entity.id
_entity.type
_entity.pdbx_description
1 polymer ?
#
loop_
_entity_poly.entity_id
_entity_poly.type
_entity_poly.pdbx_seq_one_letter_code
_entity_poly.pdbx_strand_id
1 'polypeptide(L)'
;MQMLDHIHNNLQEKSIKHLLDEWARKLHNCIFSYTNAIKDRRTVIYGVFVRHTLKYAVEIKGNRIVQTLGVSNSGIGAEDREVIDRWFLDVYLRGWIEPFLLK
;
A
#
# COMPACT_ATOMS: atom_id res chain seq x y z
N MET A 1 -12.72 -12.24 0.93
CA MET A 1 -11.76 -11.16 0.70
C MET A 1 -10.38 -11.79 0.62
N GLN A 2 -9.71 -11.75 -0.54
CA GLN A 2 -8.35 -12.28 -0.66
C GLN A 2 -7.35 -11.13 -0.43
N MET A 3 -6.27 -11.45 0.26
CA MET A 3 -5.46 -10.54 1.07
C MET A 3 -4.45 -9.73 0.24
N LEU A 4 -4.05 -8.58 0.80
CA LEU A 4 -3.21 -7.51 0.26
C LEU A 4 -1.95 -7.99 -0.49
N ASP A 5 -1.68 -7.43 -1.67
CA ASP A 5 -0.34 -7.54 -2.27
C ASP A 5 0.54 -6.40 -1.74
N HIS A 6 1.70 -6.80 -1.20
CA HIS A 6 2.70 -5.91 -0.63
C HIS A 6 3.79 -5.58 -1.65
N ILE A 7 4.09 -4.29 -1.85
CA ILE A 7 5.26 -3.88 -2.66
C ILE A 7 6.50 -3.89 -1.75
N HIS A 8 7.31 -4.95 -1.81
CA HIS A 8 8.60 -5.04 -1.14
C HIS A 8 9.80 -4.84 -2.08
N ASN A 9 10.91 -4.34 -1.51
CA ASN A 9 12.22 -4.07 -2.13
C ASN A 9 12.95 -5.29 -2.77
N ASN A 10 12.28 -6.42 -2.99
CA ASN A 10 12.84 -7.58 -3.73
C ASN A 10 12.41 -7.62 -5.21
N LEU A 11 11.57 -6.68 -5.63
CA LEU A 11 11.28 -6.44 -7.03
C LEU A 11 12.39 -5.54 -7.60
N GLN A 12 13.19 -6.08 -8.54
CA GLN A 12 14.16 -5.33 -9.35
C GLN A 12 13.60 -3.94 -9.73
N GLU A 13 14.42 -2.89 -9.81
CA GLU A 13 13.94 -1.50 -10.01
C GLU A 13 12.93 -1.32 -11.17
N LYS A 14 13.08 -2.14 -12.23
CA LYS A 14 12.12 -2.21 -13.35
C LYS A 14 10.71 -2.62 -12.91
N SER A 15 10.56 -3.52 -11.93
CA SER A 15 9.27 -4.01 -11.44
C SER A 15 8.53 -3.04 -10.51
N ILE A 16 9.20 -2.24 -9.67
CA ILE A 16 8.50 -1.27 -8.80
C ILE A 16 7.87 -0.15 -9.64
N LYS A 17 8.64 0.44 -10.57
CA LYS A 17 8.10 1.47 -11.46
C LYS A 17 6.94 0.96 -12.30
N HIS A 18 7.05 -0.26 -12.84
CA HIS A 18 5.99 -0.87 -13.64
C HIS A 18 4.73 -1.13 -12.81
N LEU A 19 4.89 -1.64 -11.59
CA LEU A 19 3.76 -1.91 -10.68
C LEU A 19 3.05 -0.61 -10.27
N LEU A 20 3.80 0.43 -9.91
CA LEU A 20 3.22 1.73 -9.56
C LEU A 20 2.56 2.42 -10.75
N ASP A 21 3.10 2.26 -11.96
CA ASP A 21 2.46 2.73 -13.20
C ASP A 21 1.14 2.00 -13.47
N GLU A 22 1.11 0.68 -13.29
CA GLU A 22 -0.12 -0.10 -13.37
C GLU A 22 -1.16 0.34 -12.33
N TRP A 23 -0.72 0.56 -11.08
CA TRP A 23 -1.61 1.01 -10.00
C TRP A 23 -2.10 2.43 -10.21
N ALA A 24 -1.24 3.33 -10.71
CA ALA A 24 -1.62 4.69 -11.09
C ALA A 24 -2.71 4.69 -12.15
N ARG A 25 -2.61 3.81 -13.17
CA ARG A 25 -3.65 3.63 -14.18
C ARG A 25 -4.93 3.06 -13.59
N LYS A 26 -4.86 2.00 -12.77
CA LYS A 26 -6.03 1.34 -12.16
C LYS A 26 -6.78 2.26 -11.19
N LEU A 27 -6.04 3.02 -10.39
CA LEU A 27 -6.60 3.93 -9.39
C LEU A 27 -6.79 5.36 -9.91
N HIS A 28 -6.40 5.66 -11.16
CA HIS A 28 -6.45 7.02 -11.72
C HIS A 28 -5.86 8.07 -10.76
N ASN A 29 -4.72 7.78 -10.16
CA ASN A 29 -4.09 8.63 -9.15
C ASN A 29 -2.58 8.78 -9.37
N CYS A 30 -1.96 9.64 -8.56
CA CYS A 30 -0.54 9.99 -8.71
C CYS A 30 0.40 9.05 -7.95
N ILE A 31 0.02 7.80 -7.68
CA ILE A 31 0.83 6.88 -6.85
C ILE A 31 2.23 6.60 -7.41
N PHE A 32 2.42 6.78 -8.72
CA PHE A 32 3.73 6.73 -9.36
C PHE A 32 4.75 7.72 -8.76
N SER A 33 4.29 8.88 -8.27
CA SER A 33 5.14 9.88 -7.62
C SER A 33 5.83 9.39 -6.34
N TYR A 34 5.34 8.30 -5.74
CA TYR A 34 5.91 7.72 -4.51
C TYR A 34 7.15 6.87 -4.78
N THR A 35 7.52 6.64 -6.05
CA THR A 35 8.67 5.79 -6.44
C THR A 35 9.93 6.09 -5.63
N ASN A 36 10.32 7.36 -5.51
CA ASN A 36 11.54 7.73 -4.78
C ASN A 36 11.37 7.53 -3.27
N ALA A 37 10.24 7.90 -2.70
CA ALA A 37 9.99 7.72 -1.27
C ALA A 37 9.99 6.24 -0.86
N ILE A 38 9.50 5.34 -1.72
CA ILE A 38 9.54 3.89 -1.51
C ILE A 38 10.98 3.37 -1.59
N LYS A 39 11.73 3.78 -2.62
CA LYS A 39 13.15 3.42 -2.79
C LYS A 39 14.00 3.85 -1.60
N ASP A 40 13.76 5.06 -1.12
CA ASP A 40 14.45 5.63 0.04
C ASP A 40 13.97 5.05 1.37
N ARG A 41 13.02 4.09 1.35
CA ARG A 41 12.41 3.48 2.55
C ARG A 41 11.72 4.47 3.48
N ARG A 42 11.31 5.62 2.95
CA ARG A 42 10.58 6.66 3.70
C ARG A 42 9.09 6.38 3.81
N THR A 43 8.57 5.49 2.96
CA THR A 43 7.16 5.10 2.94
C THR A 43 6.99 3.70 2.37
N VAL A 44 5.85 3.10 2.65
CA VAL A 44 5.44 1.79 2.18
C VAL A 44 4.04 1.91 1.60
N ILE A 45 3.83 1.30 0.43
CA ILE A 45 2.51 1.24 -0.19
C ILE A 45 2.05 -0.21 -0.25
N TYR A 46 0.86 -0.47 0.28
CA TYR A 46 0.14 -1.74 0.12
C TYR A 46 -1.05 -1.58 -0.82
N GLY A 47 -1.30 -2.58 -1.66
CA GLY A 47 -2.48 -2.64 -2.51
C GLY A 47 -3.56 -3.50 -1.87
N VAL A 48 -4.78 -2.97 -1.79
CA VAL A 48 -5.96 -3.70 -1.31
C VAL A 48 -6.70 -4.26 -2.51
N PHE A 49 -6.81 -5.59 -2.58
CA PHE A 49 -7.43 -6.29 -3.69
C PHE A 49 -8.77 -6.90 -3.28
N VAL A 50 -9.81 -6.64 -4.08
CA VAL A 50 -11.13 -7.25 -3.92
C VAL A 50 -11.47 -7.95 -5.22
N ARG A 51 -11.71 -9.27 -5.16
CA ARG A 51 -11.97 -10.11 -6.35
C ARG A 51 -10.89 -9.89 -7.43
N HIS A 52 -9.62 -9.90 -7.04
CA HIS A 52 -8.45 -9.66 -7.91
C HIS A 52 -8.34 -8.26 -8.54
N THR A 53 -9.18 -7.31 -8.13
CA THR A 53 -9.10 -5.91 -8.57
C THR A 53 -8.50 -5.05 -7.49
N LEU A 54 -7.49 -4.25 -7.84
CA LEU A 54 -6.92 -3.23 -6.96
C LEU A 54 -8.00 -2.19 -6.66
N LYS A 55 -8.39 -2.11 -5.39
CA LYS A 55 -9.48 -1.25 -4.91
C LYS A 55 -8.94 0.00 -4.22
N TYR A 56 -7.89 -0.16 -3.41
CA TYR A 56 -7.28 0.92 -2.65
C TYR A 56 -5.76 0.77 -2.62
N ALA A 57 -5.07 1.88 -2.41
CA ALA A 57 -3.69 1.91 -1.96
C ALA A 57 -3.61 2.47 -0.54
N VAL A 58 -2.84 1.81 0.32
CA VAL A 58 -2.59 2.20 1.71
C VAL A 58 -1.15 2.65 1.82
N GLU A 59 -0.93 3.91 2.17
CA GLU A 59 0.39 4.42 2.52
C GLU A 59 0.64 4.29 4.02
N ILE A 60 1.79 3.72 4.36
CA ILE A 60 2.27 3.59 5.74
C ILE A 60 3.64 4.26 5.85
N LYS A 61 3.81 5.11 6.87
CA LYS A 61 5.10 5.67 7.27
C LYS A 61 5.38 5.30 8.71
N GLY A 62 6.43 4.50 8.94
CA GLY A 62 6.72 3.92 10.25
C GLY A 62 5.54 3.08 10.75
N ASN A 63 4.97 3.47 11.89
CA ASN A 63 3.86 2.79 12.57
C ASN A 63 2.53 3.51 12.41
N ARG A 64 2.32 4.18 11.27
CA ARG A 64 1.08 4.92 11.01
C ARG A 64 0.63 4.81 9.56
N ILE A 65 -0.65 4.51 9.37
CA ILE A 65 -1.36 4.75 8.09
C ILE A 65 -1.46 6.25 7.87
N VAL A 66 -0.86 6.74 6.79
CA VAL A 66 -0.89 8.17 6.41
C VAL A 66 -2.09 8.46 5.53
N GLN A 67 -2.40 7.55 4.59
CA GLN A 67 -3.53 7.69 3.69
C GLN A 67 -4.01 6.34 3.19
N THR A 68 -5.29 6.31 2.81
CA THR A 68 -5.92 5.18 2.14
C THR A 68 -6.80 5.75 1.04
N LEU A 69 -6.38 5.56 -0.22
CA LEU A 69 -7.04 6.19 -1.36
C LEU A 69 -7.45 5.13 -2.39
N GLY A 70 -8.68 5.27 -2.88
CA GLY A 70 -9.23 4.48 -3.98
C GLY A 70 -9.09 5.17 -5.33
N VAL A 71 -9.95 4.77 -6.26
CA VAL A 71 -10.02 5.33 -7.62
C VAL A 71 -10.26 6.84 -7.57
N SER A 72 -9.50 7.61 -8.34
CA SER A 72 -9.57 9.07 -8.39
C SER A 72 -9.44 9.74 -7.02
N ASN A 73 -8.60 9.18 -6.14
CA ASN A 73 -8.41 9.61 -4.75
C ASN A 73 -9.68 9.57 -3.89
N SER A 74 -10.64 8.70 -4.24
CA SER A 74 -11.84 8.52 -3.42
C SER A 74 -11.49 8.02 -2.02
N GLY A 75 -12.28 8.46 -1.04
CA GLY A 75 -12.24 7.89 0.30
C GLY A 75 -12.62 6.41 0.32
N ILE A 76 -12.40 5.79 1.47
CA ILE A 76 -12.72 4.39 1.75
C ILE A 76 -14.07 4.30 2.48
N GLY A 77 -14.86 3.26 2.20
CA GLY A 77 -16.09 2.97 2.95
C GLY A 77 -15.79 2.54 4.37
N ALA A 78 -16.75 2.70 5.29
CA ALA A 78 -16.54 2.41 6.71
C ALA A 78 -16.16 0.93 6.97
N GLU A 79 -16.81 -0.01 6.28
CA GLU A 79 -16.54 -1.44 6.41
C GLU A 79 -15.11 -1.80 5.97
N ASP A 80 -14.71 -1.36 4.77
CA ASP A 80 -13.36 -1.60 4.25
C ASP A 80 -12.30 -0.91 5.14
N ARG A 81 -12.65 0.24 5.73
CA ARG A 81 -11.77 0.95 6.66
C ARG A 81 -11.50 0.13 7.91
N GLU A 82 -12.56 -0.43 8.52
CA GLU A 82 -12.42 -1.27 9.71
C GLU A 82 -11.55 -2.49 9.45
N VAL A 83 -11.69 -3.11 8.28
CA VAL A 83 -10.85 -4.24 7.85
C VAL A 83 -9.38 -3.83 7.76
N ILE A 84 -9.07 -2.70 7.12
CA ILE A 84 -7.69 -2.23 6.95
C ILE A 84 -7.08 -1.87 8.30
N ASP A 85 -7.83 -1.17 9.16
CA ASP A 85 -7.36 -0.80 10.49
C ASP A 85 -7.08 -2.04 11.34
N ARG A 86 -7.93 -3.08 11.28
CA ARG A 86 -7.70 -4.35 11.98
C ARG A 86 -6.47 -5.07 11.44
N TRP A 87 -6.32 -5.18 10.13
CA TRP A 87 -5.11 -5.77 9.52
C TRP A 87 -3.84 -5.03 9.96
N PHE A 88 -3.89 -3.71 9.98
CA PHE A 88 -2.75 -2.88 10.37
C PHE A 88 -2.33 -3.15 11.82
N LEU A 89 -3.28 -3.26 12.74
CA LEU A 89 -3.01 -3.58 14.14
C LEU A 89 -2.52 -5.01 14.34
N ASP A 90 -3.19 -5.99 13.72
CA ASP A 90 -2.95 -7.41 14.01
C ASP A 90 -1.76 -7.98 13.26
N VAL A 91 -1.43 -7.43 12.08
CA VAL A 91 -0.39 -7.97 11.20
C VAL A 91 0.79 -7.02 11.11
N TYR A 92 0.56 -5.77 10.67
CA TYR A 92 1.66 -4.84 10.40
C TYR A 92 2.37 -4.41 11.69
N LEU A 93 1.64 -3.91 12.70
CA LEU A 93 2.26 -3.44 13.94
C LEU A 93 2.83 -4.55 14.83
N ARG A 94 2.32 -5.78 14.70
CA ARG A 94 2.86 -6.94 15.44
C ARG A 94 4.14 -7.51 14.82
N GLY A 95 4.66 -6.90 13.76
CA GLY A 95 5.92 -7.30 13.12
C GLY A 95 5.84 -8.62 12.34
N TRP A 96 4.63 -9.09 12.01
CA TRP A 96 4.46 -10.24 11.11
C TRP A 96 4.90 -9.89 9.68
N ILE A 97 4.99 -8.60 9.41
CA ILE A 97 5.64 -8.02 8.25
C ILE A 97 6.72 -7.10 8.82
N GLU A 98 7.99 -7.30 8.47
CA GLU A 98 9.08 -6.49 9.02
C GLU A 98 8.80 -4.99 8.79
N PRO A 99 8.51 -4.22 9.85
CA PRO A 99 8.51 -2.78 9.75
C PRO A 99 9.97 -2.37 9.51
N PHE A 100 10.19 -1.27 8.80
CA PHE A 100 11.52 -0.68 8.57
C PHE A 100 12.27 -0.25 9.87
N LEU A 101 11.80 -0.70 11.04
CA LEU A 101 12.33 -0.46 12.37
C LEU A 101 13.38 -1.49 12.77
N LEU A 102 14.42 -1.66 11.95
CA LEU A 102 15.71 -2.18 12.41
C LEU A 102 16.83 -1.48 11.63
N LYS A 103 17.22 -0.30 12.11
CA LYS A 103 18.60 0.03 12.52
C LYS A 103 18.58 1.25 13.42
#